data_AF-A0AAI9ZHZ6-F1
#
_entry.id   AF-A0AAI9ZHZ6-F1
#
_cell.length_a   1.000
_cell.length_b   1.000
_cell.length_c   1.000
_cell.angle_alpha   90.00
_cell.angle_beta   90.00
_cell.angle_gamma   90.00
#
_symmetry.space_group_name_H-M   'P 1'
#
loop_
_entity.id
_entity.type
_entity.pdbx_description
1 polymer ?
#
loop_
_entity_poly.entity_id
_entity_poly.type
_entity_poly.pdbx_seq_one_letter_code
_entity_poly.pdbx_strand_id
1 'polypeptide(L)'
;MTREARDGIIFTPAYDWNSLTRDELQEASEDLGTLVSFMDKYILPLGKAIEGASDVRVHYQELWHVFKPGSIVYVKDPAVPQKLWRVVQGKGGQRSENWRSSSQQAHLQLGGALNDLKPLPFVIECYHLDYDGTRFIRVFKDFKFEIYRDLTSVRSLPILPLNVAERDGFINVADCKTRGQDFISYTKWSYRALTSAVMISEAVESPVVVDFHRCLQEIPSWKPGRSSRGSWGLAGNNEGQKTSLDDNPPPPEPPGRDDDRMWDTRMAEDVLNYTDQSQPGEVYGREPPEGNETLLLPDRVFAFVLRTRRWACTPLGSGSLETQGHSLTRMGEDKEAWDYLQIDDGHRTIIKSLMATHFRKNKSERRQFDIIQDKGKGLIVLLHGVPGVGKTSAAETVAAYYNKPLLPITCGDLGMTPTEVESNLQAAFQMAQAWECVLLLDEADVFLAERSQDNIERNALVSVFLRVMEYYEGILFLTTNKVGFFDEAFKSRMSMALYYPPLTHEQTKKIWEVQMNRTEGLSVAAAPGDPSQHVRFNRDENHSSFHHSLEITDHER
;
A
#
# COMPACT_ATOMS: atom_id res chain seq x y z
N MET A 1 -66.32 15.82 -1.36
CA MET A 1 -65.76 14.94 -2.40
C MET A 1 -65.75 13.53 -1.87
N THR A 2 -66.02 12.52 -2.71
CA THR A 2 -65.78 11.12 -2.39
C THR A 2 -64.27 10.89 -2.22
N ARG A 3 -63.85 9.91 -1.40
CA ARG A 3 -62.43 9.58 -1.13
C ARG A 3 -61.62 9.43 -2.42
N GLU A 4 -62.16 8.66 -3.38
CA GLU A 4 -61.57 8.44 -4.71
C GLU A 4 -61.41 9.71 -5.55
N ALA A 5 -62.27 10.72 -5.36
CA ALA A 5 -62.15 12.02 -6.06
C ALA A 5 -61.14 12.96 -5.37
N ARG A 6 -60.79 12.71 -4.10
CA ARG A 6 -59.76 13.45 -3.34
C ARG A 6 -58.36 12.90 -3.58
N ASP A 7 -58.20 11.58 -3.69
CA ASP A 7 -56.90 10.93 -3.91
C ASP A 7 -56.19 11.40 -5.19
N GLY A 8 -56.95 11.86 -6.20
CA GLY A 8 -56.42 12.46 -7.42
C GLY A 8 -55.90 13.90 -7.28
N ILE A 9 -56.16 14.58 -6.16
CA ILE A 9 -55.89 16.01 -5.93
C ILE A 9 -54.91 16.22 -4.77
N ILE A 10 -54.88 15.31 -3.78
CA ILE A 10 -54.04 15.41 -2.57
C ILE A 10 -52.53 15.56 -2.90
N PHE A 11 -52.05 14.96 -3.98
CA PHE A 11 -50.65 15.06 -4.41
C PHE A 11 -50.41 16.13 -5.50
N THR A 12 -51.26 17.15 -5.59
CA THR A 12 -51.15 18.24 -6.56
C THR A 12 -50.79 19.58 -5.90
N PRO A 13 -50.19 20.54 -6.63
CA PRO A 13 -49.82 21.83 -6.06
C PRO A 13 -51.00 22.69 -5.58
N ALA A 14 -52.22 22.31 -5.96
CA ALA A 14 -53.44 23.02 -5.64
C ALA A 14 -54.02 22.63 -4.26
N TYR A 15 -53.47 21.61 -3.59
CA TYR A 15 -53.94 21.17 -2.28
C TYR A 15 -53.18 21.88 -1.16
N ASP A 16 -53.90 22.67 -0.36
CA ASP A 16 -53.32 23.42 0.75
C ASP A 16 -53.31 22.58 2.03
N TRP A 17 -52.15 22.00 2.34
CA TRP A 17 -51.91 21.20 3.53
C TRP A 17 -52.06 21.97 4.86
N ASN A 18 -52.16 23.30 4.84
CA ASN A 18 -52.38 24.12 6.04
C ASN A 18 -53.86 24.31 6.39
N SER A 19 -54.78 23.92 5.51
CA SER A 19 -56.23 24.08 5.70
C SER A 19 -56.99 22.75 5.69
N LEU A 20 -56.41 21.73 6.32
CA LEU A 20 -57.03 20.41 6.48
C LEU A 20 -58.29 20.46 7.35
N THR A 21 -59.35 19.80 6.90
CA THR A 21 -60.56 19.61 7.70
C THR A 21 -60.32 18.61 8.83
N ARG A 22 -61.18 18.64 9.86
CA ARG A 22 -61.05 17.72 11.01
C ARG A 22 -61.12 16.24 10.60
N ASP A 23 -61.91 15.92 9.58
CA ASP A 23 -62.04 14.56 9.06
C ASP A 23 -60.76 14.13 8.31
N GLU A 24 -60.13 15.03 7.54
CA GLU A 24 -58.86 14.77 6.84
C GLU A 24 -57.68 14.63 7.81
N LEU A 25 -57.67 15.38 8.91
CA LEU A 25 -56.67 15.22 9.98
C LEU A 25 -56.81 13.86 10.68
N GLN A 26 -58.03 13.37 10.87
CA GLN A 26 -58.27 12.07 11.46
C GLN A 26 -57.83 10.94 10.51
N GLU A 27 -58.15 11.05 9.21
CA GLU A 27 -57.68 10.11 8.19
C GLU A 27 -56.15 10.08 8.08
N ALA A 28 -55.49 11.25 8.02
CA ALA A 28 -54.03 11.32 8.00
C ALA A 28 -53.39 10.73 9.28
N SER A 29 -54.04 10.88 10.43
CA SER A 29 -53.60 10.25 11.68
C SER A 29 -53.73 8.73 11.64
N GLU A 30 -54.77 8.18 11.01
CA GLU A 30 -54.98 6.74 10.85
C GLU A 30 -53.96 6.15 9.85
N ASP A 31 -53.69 6.85 8.75
CA ASP A 31 -52.67 6.47 7.76
C ASP A 31 -51.26 6.51 8.37
N LEU A 32 -50.93 7.56 9.13
CA LEU A 32 -49.67 7.66 9.86
C LEU A 32 -49.56 6.57 10.93
N GLY A 33 -50.66 6.23 11.61
CA GLY A 33 -50.71 5.09 12.53
C GLY A 33 -50.43 3.76 11.83
N THR A 34 -50.89 3.59 10.60
CA THR A 34 -50.60 2.41 9.77
C THR A 34 -49.13 2.36 9.37
N LEU A 35 -48.55 3.48 8.95
CA LEU A 35 -47.12 3.59 8.63
C LEU A 35 -46.24 3.27 9.85
N VAL A 36 -46.54 3.85 11.02
CA VAL A 36 -45.82 3.58 12.27
C VAL A 36 -45.95 2.11 12.65
N SER A 37 -47.16 1.54 12.56
CA SER A 37 -47.37 0.10 12.81
C SER A 37 -46.57 -0.77 11.85
N PHE A 38 -46.41 -0.38 10.59
CA PHE A 38 -45.58 -1.09 9.62
C PHE A 38 -44.09 -1.00 9.98
N MET A 39 -43.61 0.19 10.34
CA MET A 39 -42.22 0.39 10.80
C MET A 39 -41.92 -0.46 12.03
N ASP A 40 -42.79 -0.43 13.04
CA ASP A 40 -42.58 -1.13 14.31
C ASP A 40 -42.70 -2.65 14.20
N LYS A 41 -43.63 -3.16 13.38
CA LYS A 41 -43.89 -4.60 13.26
C LYS A 41 -43.06 -5.30 12.18
N TYR A 42 -42.61 -4.57 11.16
CA TYR A 42 -41.90 -5.17 10.02
C TYR A 42 -40.46 -4.66 9.88
N ILE A 43 -40.26 -3.35 9.76
CA ILE A 43 -38.95 -2.77 9.44
C ILE A 43 -37.96 -2.88 10.62
N LEU A 44 -38.37 -2.48 11.83
CA LEU A 44 -37.49 -2.53 13.01
C LEU A 44 -37.12 -3.96 13.42
N PRO A 45 -38.06 -4.94 13.42
CA PRO A 45 -37.72 -6.33 13.70
C PRO A 45 -36.81 -6.95 12.63
N LEU A 46 -37.02 -6.62 11.34
CA LEU A 46 -36.13 -7.05 10.25
C LEU A 46 -34.71 -6.52 10.47
N GLY A 47 -34.55 -5.25 10.82
CA GLY A 47 -33.24 -4.66 11.16
C GLY A 47 -32.55 -5.37 12.32
N LYS A 48 -33.28 -5.62 13.42
CA LYS A 48 -32.77 -6.38 14.58
C LYS A 48 -32.42 -7.83 14.24
N ALA A 49 -33.20 -8.46 13.35
CA ALA A 49 -32.92 -9.81 12.89
C ALA A 49 -31.61 -9.88 12.11
N ILE A 50 -31.35 -8.90 11.23
CA ILE A 50 -30.08 -8.79 10.48
C ILE A 50 -28.88 -8.59 11.43
N GLU A 51 -29.09 -7.86 12.53
CA GLU A 51 -28.05 -7.64 13.54
C GLU A 51 -27.82 -8.87 14.45
N GLY A 52 -28.87 -9.66 14.75
CA GLY A 52 -28.83 -10.70 15.79
C GLY A 52 -29.01 -12.17 15.38
N ALA A 53 -29.54 -12.51 14.19
CA ALA A 53 -29.95 -13.88 13.86
C ALA A 53 -28.99 -14.65 12.93
N SER A 54 -28.98 -15.98 13.04
CA SER A 54 -28.04 -16.91 12.39
C SER A 54 -28.25 -17.09 10.88
N ASP A 55 -29.48 -16.96 10.37
CA ASP A 55 -29.78 -17.13 8.95
C ASP A 55 -31.00 -16.28 8.55
N VAL A 56 -30.77 -14.98 8.39
CA VAL A 56 -31.81 -14.08 7.87
C VAL A 56 -31.92 -14.30 6.37
N ARG A 57 -33.13 -14.63 5.93
CA ARG A 57 -33.49 -14.66 4.52
C ARG A 57 -34.15 -13.34 4.16
N VAL A 58 -33.69 -12.73 3.08
CA VAL A 58 -34.15 -11.41 2.63
C VAL A 58 -34.68 -11.48 1.21
N HIS A 59 -35.65 -10.63 0.92
CA HIS A 59 -36.07 -10.34 -0.44
C HIS A 59 -35.15 -9.29 -1.08
N TYR A 60 -35.14 -9.26 -2.42
CA TYR A 60 -34.33 -8.30 -3.16
C TYR A 60 -34.65 -6.83 -2.81
N GLN A 61 -35.92 -6.52 -2.51
CA GLN A 61 -36.34 -5.18 -2.10
C GLN A 61 -35.81 -4.79 -0.71
N GLU A 62 -35.49 -5.77 0.14
CA GLU A 62 -35.02 -5.56 1.51
C GLU A 62 -33.51 -5.30 1.59
N LEU A 63 -32.78 -5.41 0.46
CA LEU A 63 -31.34 -5.15 0.40
C LEU A 63 -30.97 -3.73 0.89
N TRP A 64 -31.87 -2.75 0.72
CA TRP A 64 -31.72 -1.40 1.26
C TRP A 64 -31.62 -1.37 2.79
N HIS A 65 -32.28 -2.30 3.48
CA HIS A 65 -32.23 -2.42 4.94
C HIS A 65 -31.03 -3.24 5.43
N VAL A 66 -30.51 -4.13 4.56
CA VAL A 66 -29.29 -4.91 4.82
C VAL A 66 -28.04 -4.03 4.70
N PHE A 67 -27.98 -3.18 3.67
CA PHE A 67 -26.82 -2.33 3.37
C PHE A 67 -27.10 -0.87 3.70
N LYS A 68 -27.14 -0.56 4.99
CA LYS A 68 -27.35 0.81 5.47
C LYS A 68 -26.14 1.70 5.12
N PRO A 69 -26.36 2.96 4.72
CA PRO A 69 -25.30 3.97 4.62
C PRO A 69 -24.41 4.00 5.89
N GLY A 70 -23.09 4.03 5.70
CA GLY A 70 -22.10 4.03 6.78
C GLY A 70 -21.71 2.64 7.32
N SER A 71 -22.46 1.59 7.00
CA SER A 71 -22.11 0.22 7.39
C SER A 71 -20.88 -0.31 6.64
N ILE A 72 -20.15 -1.24 7.26
CA ILE A 72 -19.01 -1.92 6.64
C ILE A 72 -19.47 -3.27 6.09
N VAL A 73 -19.04 -3.58 4.87
CA VAL A 73 -19.36 -4.81 4.16
C VAL A 73 -18.11 -5.56 3.73
N TYR A 74 -18.23 -6.87 3.63
CA TYR A 74 -17.23 -7.82 3.16
C TYR A 74 -17.60 -8.34 1.76
N VAL A 75 -16.67 -8.25 0.81
CA VAL A 75 -16.83 -8.70 -0.58
C VAL A 75 -16.15 -10.05 -0.76
N LYS A 76 -16.89 -11.07 -1.20
CA LYS A 76 -16.34 -12.42 -1.40
C LYS A 76 -15.55 -12.61 -2.69
N ASP A 77 -15.80 -11.76 -3.68
CA ASP A 77 -15.22 -11.89 -5.02
C ASP A 77 -13.68 -11.96 -4.95
N PRO A 78 -13.04 -13.05 -5.41
CA PRO A 78 -11.59 -13.19 -5.42
C PRO A 78 -10.90 -12.15 -6.32
N ALA A 79 -11.58 -11.66 -7.36
CA ALA A 79 -11.03 -10.64 -8.26
C ALA A 79 -10.88 -9.26 -7.60
N VAL A 80 -11.53 -9.04 -6.45
CA VAL A 80 -11.39 -7.80 -5.67
C VAL A 80 -10.41 -8.07 -4.53
N PRO A 81 -9.17 -7.53 -4.57
CA PRO A 81 -8.18 -7.78 -3.53
C PRO A 81 -8.64 -7.19 -2.19
N GLN A 82 -9.13 -5.95 -2.20
CA GLN A 82 -9.72 -5.33 -1.02
C GLN A 82 -11.06 -5.99 -0.66
N LYS A 83 -11.14 -6.58 0.52
CA LYS A 83 -12.34 -7.28 0.98
C LYS A 83 -13.32 -6.39 1.76
N LEU A 84 -12.82 -5.39 2.49
CA LEU A 84 -13.64 -4.53 3.35
C LEU A 84 -13.91 -3.16 2.73
N TRP A 85 -15.18 -2.77 2.73
CA TRP A 85 -15.67 -1.52 2.13
C TRP A 85 -16.72 -0.87 3.01
N ARG A 86 -16.79 0.46 3.02
CA ARG A 86 -17.87 1.21 3.66
C ARG A 86 -18.92 1.60 2.62
N VAL A 87 -20.18 1.33 2.95
CA VAL A 87 -21.34 1.70 2.11
C VAL A 87 -21.57 3.21 2.21
N VAL A 88 -21.63 3.88 1.07
CA VAL A 88 -22.03 5.29 0.97
C VAL A 88 -23.54 5.37 0.85
N GLN A 89 -24.08 4.69 -0.17
CA GLN A 89 -25.50 4.70 -0.48
C GLN A 89 -25.87 3.48 -1.34
N GLY A 90 -27.14 3.06 -1.25
CA GLY A 90 -27.77 2.19 -2.23
C GLY A 90 -28.39 3.01 -3.35
N LYS A 91 -28.39 2.48 -4.57
CA LYS A 91 -29.05 3.07 -5.75
C LYS A 91 -29.83 1.96 -6.48
N GLY A 92 -30.95 2.31 -7.10
CA GLY A 92 -31.72 1.37 -7.93
C GLY A 92 -32.63 0.43 -7.13
N GLY A 93 -33.12 -0.64 -7.76
CA GLY A 93 -34.15 -1.49 -7.13
C GLY A 93 -35.58 -0.93 -7.17
N GLN A 94 -35.78 0.35 -7.55
CA GLN A 94 -37.08 0.89 -7.91
C GLN A 94 -37.54 0.39 -9.30
N ARG A 95 -38.83 0.08 -9.42
CA ARG A 95 -39.51 -0.02 -10.72
C ARG A 95 -39.63 1.40 -11.28
N SER A 96 -39.25 1.61 -12.54
CA SER A 96 -39.43 2.92 -13.18
C SER A 96 -40.92 3.30 -13.16
N GLU A 97 -41.27 4.35 -12.42
CA GLU A 97 -42.63 4.91 -12.37
C GLU A 97 -42.95 5.86 -13.54
N ASN A 98 -42.02 6.05 -14.48
CA ASN A 98 -42.26 6.88 -15.67
C ASN A 98 -43.11 6.13 -16.69
N TRP A 99 -44.38 5.89 -16.37
CA TRP A 99 -45.40 5.43 -17.31
C TRP A 99 -46.79 6.00 -17.01
N ARG A 100 -46.87 7.29 -16.67
CA ARG A 100 -48.08 8.07 -16.97
C ARG A 100 -47.95 8.69 -18.35
N SER A 101 -48.02 7.84 -19.38
CA SER A 101 -48.38 8.26 -20.73
C SER A 101 -49.84 7.92 -20.96
N SER A 102 -50.61 8.91 -21.36
CA SER A 102 -52.06 8.90 -21.48
C SER A 102 -52.61 7.71 -22.26
N SER A 103 -53.46 6.90 -21.64
CA SER A 103 -54.82 6.58 -22.13
C SER A 103 -55.46 5.49 -21.26
N GLN A 104 -56.62 5.85 -20.71
CA GLN A 104 -57.80 5.01 -20.50
C GLN A 104 -57.62 3.58 -19.95
N GLN A 105 -58.20 3.36 -18.76
CA GLN A 105 -58.89 2.12 -18.38
C GLN A 105 -58.16 0.80 -18.69
N ALA A 106 -57.28 0.38 -17.79
CA ALA A 106 -57.02 -1.04 -17.59
C ALA A 106 -57.44 -1.41 -16.16
N HIS A 107 -58.75 -1.63 -16.01
CA HIS A 107 -59.33 -2.30 -14.86
C HIS A 107 -58.58 -3.60 -14.55
N LEU A 108 -58.26 -3.82 -13.27
CA LEU A 108 -58.39 -5.10 -12.57
C LEU A 108 -58.29 -6.36 -13.45
N GLN A 109 -57.09 -6.85 -13.75
CA GLN A 109 -56.89 -8.26 -14.07
C GLN A 109 -55.61 -8.80 -13.42
N LEU A 110 -55.82 -9.65 -12.40
CA LEU A 110 -54.91 -10.74 -12.08
C LEU A 110 -54.58 -11.47 -13.40
N GLY A 111 -53.30 -11.52 -13.76
CA GLY A 111 -52.82 -12.33 -14.88
C GLY A 111 -52.77 -11.61 -16.23
N GLY A 112 -51.75 -10.76 -16.43
CA GLY A 112 -51.42 -10.18 -17.73
C GLY A 112 -49.92 -9.90 -17.80
N ALA A 113 -49.26 -10.36 -18.87
CA ALA A 113 -47.81 -10.52 -18.96
C ALA A 113 -47.00 -9.21 -18.83
N LEU A 114 -46.17 -9.15 -17.78
CA LEU A 114 -45.05 -8.22 -17.59
C LEU A 114 -43.87 -8.61 -18.50
N ASN A 115 -43.97 -8.37 -19.80
CA ASN A 115 -42.82 -8.43 -20.69
C ASN A 115 -42.40 -7.00 -21.04
N ASP A 116 -41.13 -6.67 -20.79
CA ASP A 116 -40.39 -5.47 -21.22
C ASP A 116 -40.24 -4.28 -20.26
N LEU A 117 -40.23 -4.51 -18.95
CA LEU A 117 -39.61 -3.59 -17.98
C LEU A 117 -38.50 -4.33 -17.22
N LYS A 118 -37.25 -4.21 -17.68
CA LYS A 118 -36.08 -4.69 -16.92
C LYS A 118 -35.93 -3.82 -15.67
N PRO A 119 -36.09 -4.37 -14.45
CA PRO A 119 -35.87 -3.59 -13.24
C PRO A 119 -34.41 -3.15 -13.18
N LEU A 120 -34.15 -1.94 -12.67
CA LEU A 120 -32.77 -1.49 -12.48
C LEU A 120 -32.12 -2.34 -11.38
N PRO A 121 -30.90 -2.88 -11.62
CA PRO A 121 -30.19 -3.61 -10.60
C PRO A 121 -29.93 -2.70 -9.39
N PHE A 122 -29.95 -3.27 -8.20
CA PHE A 122 -29.62 -2.62 -6.96
C PHE A 122 -28.10 -2.52 -6.91
N VAL A 123 -27.59 -1.31 -6.72
CA VAL A 123 -26.18 -1.00 -6.77
C VAL A 123 -25.82 -0.31 -5.47
N ILE A 124 -24.80 -0.82 -4.77
CA ILE A 124 -24.24 -0.10 -3.62
C ILE A 124 -22.97 0.61 -4.06
N GLU A 125 -22.92 1.91 -3.79
CA GLU A 125 -21.71 2.71 -3.93
C GLU A 125 -20.93 2.56 -2.62
N CYS A 126 -19.70 2.08 -2.71
CA CYS A 126 -18.86 1.85 -1.55
C CYS A 126 -17.49 2.51 -1.71
N TYR A 127 -16.80 2.76 -0.61
CA TYR A 127 -15.39 3.17 -0.63
C TYR A 127 -14.53 2.36 0.33
N HIS A 128 -13.23 2.32 0.05
CA HIS A 128 -12.21 1.94 1.00
C HIS A 128 -11.17 3.07 1.11
N LEU A 129 -10.30 2.99 2.10
CA LEU A 129 -9.26 4.00 2.32
C LEU A 129 -7.94 3.51 1.76
N ASP A 130 -7.18 4.41 1.14
CA ASP A 130 -5.84 4.13 0.63
C ASP A 130 -4.93 5.35 0.81
N TYR A 131 -3.62 5.18 0.64
CA TYR A 131 -2.64 6.24 0.79
C TYR A 131 -2.02 6.63 -0.56
N ASP A 132 -2.17 7.89 -0.96
CA ASP A 132 -1.67 8.40 -2.26
C ASP A 132 -0.16 8.75 -2.27
N GLY A 133 0.53 8.49 -1.15
CA GLY A 133 1.91 8.89 -0.90
C GLY A 133 2.04 10.20 -0.13
N THR A 134 0.94 10.93 0.07
CA THR A 134 0.94 12.20 0.83
C THR A 134 -0.20 12.28 1.84
N ARG A 135 -1.36 11.70 1.52
CA ARG A 135 -2.58 11.73 2.31
C ARG A 135 -3.41 10.49 2.07
N PHE A 136 -4.35 10.25 2.98
CA PHE A 136 -5.36 9.22 2.83
C PHE A 136 -6.46 9.72 1.89
N ILE A 137 -6.89 8.84 0.99
CA ILE A 137 -7.94 9.08 0.01
C ILE A 137 -8.99 7.97 0.08
N ARG A 138 -10.21 8.30 -0.34
CA ARG A 138 -11.31 7.35 -0.54
C ARG A 138 -11.30 6.87 -1.98
N VAL A 139 -11.26 5.56 -2.16
CA VAL A 139 -11.34 4.94 -3.48
C VAL A 139 -12.68 4.24 -3.60
N PHE A 140 -13.51 4.74 -4.51
CA PHE A 140 -14.89 4.32 -4.71
C PHE A 140 -15.00 3.14 -5.68
N LYS A 141 -15.98 2.27 -5.41
CA LYS A 141 -16.38 1.17 -6.29
C LYS A 141 -17.87 0.88 -6.13
N ASP A 142 -18.53 0.70 -7.26
CA ASP A 142 -19.93 0.30 -7.33
C ASP A 142 -20.03 -1.23 -7.41
N PHE A 143 -20.89 -1.80 -6.56
CA PHE A 143 -21.20 -3.21 -6.59
C PHE A 143 -22.66 -3.43 -6.98
N LYS A 144 -22.87 -4.20 -8.05
CA LYS A 144 -24.19 -4.47 -8.62
C LYS A 144 -24.70 -5.82 -8.13
N PHE A 145 -25.94 -5.85 -7.66
CA PHE A 145 -26.65 -7.08 -7.30
C PHE A 145 -27.55 -7.52 -8.44
N GLU A 146 -27.51 -8.82 -8.74
CA GLU A 146 -28.47 -9.43 -9.66
C GLU A 146 -29.84 -9.57 -8.99
N ILE A 147 -30.89 -9.42 -9.80
CA ILE A 147 -32.27 -9.51 -9.31
C ILE A 147 -32.59 -10.98 -9.05
N TYR A 148 -33.03 -11.26 -7.82
CA TYR A 148 -33.54 -12.57 -7.42
C TYR A 148 -34.99 -12.44 -6.93
N ARG A 149 -35.79 -13.49 -7.17
CA ARG A 149 -37.22 -13.52 -6.81
C ARG A 149 -37.48 -14.22 -5.48
N ASP A 150 -36.67 -15.21 -5.16
CA ASP A 150 -36.86 -16.08 -4.01
C ASP A 150 -36.20 -15.50 -2.74
N LEU A 151 -36.71 -15.93 -1.57
CA LEU A 151 -36.08 -15.62 -0.29
C LEU A 151 -34.65 -16.18 -0.27
N THR A 152 -33.68 -15.28 -0.22
CA THR A 152 -32.25 -15.63 -0.32
C THR A 152 -31.58 -15.40 1.03
N SER A 153 -30.76 -16.35 1.47
CA SER A 153 -29.97 -16.19 2.70
C SER A 153 -28.95 -15.07 2.52
N VAL A 154 -28.82 -14.17 3.48
CA VAL A 154 -27.77 -13.13 3.47
C VAL A 154 -26.40 -13.77 3.30
N ARG A 155 -26.16 -14.96 3.86
CA ARG A 155 -24.90 -15.69 3.71
C ARG A 155 -24.59 -16.07 2.26
N SER A 156 -25.58 -16.26 1.40
CA SER A 156 -25.34 -16.58 -0.02
C SER A 156 -25.04 -15.36 -0.90
N LEU A 157 -25.23 -14.14 -0.38
CA LEU A 157 -24.95 -12.93 -1.15
C LEU A 157 -23.45 -12.79 -1.48
N PRO A 158 -23.10 -12.18 -2.62
CA PRO A 158 -21.71 -11.92 -2.99
C PRO A 158 -21.02 -10.93 -2.03
N ILE A 159 -21.82 -10.11 -1.35
CA ILE A 159 -21.40 -9.10 -0.38
C ILE A 159 -22.16 -9.35 0.91
N LEU A 160 -21.45 -9.35 2.03
CA LEU A 160 -21.98 -9.62 3.35
C LEU A 160 -21.82 -8.39 4.26
N PRO A 161 -22.77 -8.11 5.16
CA PRO A 161 -22.52 -7.23 6.30
C PRO A 161 -21.36 -7.75 7.18
N LEU A 162 -20.58 -6.85 7.78
CA LEU A 162 -19.38 -7.20 8.57
C LEU A 162 -19.68 -8.18 9.71
N ASN A 163 -20.77 -7.97 10.44
CA ASN A 163 -21.18 -8.83 11.56
C ASN A 163 -21.44 -10.28 11.12
N VAL A 164 -22.01 -10.48 9.93
CA VAL A 164 -22.24 -11.81 9.34
C VAL A 164 -20.91 -12.43 8.89
N ALA A 165 -20.04 -11.63 8.26
CA ALA A 165 -18.75 -12.10 7.76
C ALA A 165 -17.81 -12.56 8.90
N GLU A 166 -17.75 -11.82 10.00
CA GLU A 166 -16.94 -12.15 11.18
C GLU A 166 -17.44 -13.44 11.84
N ARG A 167 -18.75 -13.50 12.12
CA ARG A 167 -19.36 -14.65 12.79
C ARG A 167 -19.23 -15.94 11.99
N ASP A 168 -19.40 -15.88 10.68
CA ASP A 168 -19.31 -17.05 9.80
C ASP A 168 -17.85 -17.43 9.46
N GLY A 169 -16.87 -16.74 10.05
CA GLY A 169 -15.44 -17.06 9.93
C GLY A 169 -14.81 -16.66 8.60
N PHE A 170 -15.45 -15.79 7.81
CA PHE A 170 -14.85 -15.27 6.58
C PHE A 170 -13.74 -14.25 6.86
N ILE A 171 -13.78 -13.59 8.01
CA ILE A 171 -12.82 -12.56 8.37
C ILE A 171 -12.60 -12.51 9.89
N ASN A 172 -11.37 -12.23 10.31
CA ASN A 172 -11.05 -11.89 11.69
C ASN A 172 -10.86 -10.38 11.81
N VAL A 173 -11.78 -9.70 12.50
CA VAL A 173 -11.75 -8.23 12.65
C VAL A 173 -10.52 -7.77 13.44
N ALA A 174 -10.06 -8.55 14.42
CA ALA A 174 -8.86 -8.23 15.20
C ALA A 174 -7.61 -8.21 14.31
N ASP A 175 -7.43 -9.22 13.46
CA ASP A 175 -6.30 -9.30 12.55
C ASP A 175 -6.34 -8.16 11.51
N CYS A 176 -7.53 -7.84 11.01
CA CYS A 176 -7.71 -6.74 10.06
C CYS A 176 -7.36 -5.38 10.68
N LYS A 177 -7.63 -5.21 11.98
CA LYS A 177 -7.28 -4.00 12.71
C LYS A 177 -5.78 -3.87 12.92
N THR A 178 -5.10 -4.95 13.31
CA THR A 178 -3.63 -4.99 13.42
C THR A 178 -3.00 -4.70 12.06
N ARG A 179 -3.47 -5.35 10.99
CA ARG A 179 -3.02 -5.10 9.61
C ARG A 179 -3.17 -3.63 9.21
N GLY A 180 -4.30 -3.00 9.55
CA GLY A 180 -4.50 -1.58 9.25
C GLY A 180 -3.55 -0.67 10.05
N GLN A 181 -3.24 -1.01 11.31
CA GLN A 181 -2.23 -0.29 12.09
C GLN A 181 -0.83 -0.45 11.49
N ASP A 182 -0.48 -1.65 11.03
CA ASP A 182 0.77 -1.92 10.32
C ASP A 182 0.85 -1.07 9.04
N PHE A 183 -0.22 -1.05 8.23
CA PHE A 183 -0.30 -0.20 7.04
C PHE A 183 -0.07 1.28 7.36
N ILE A 184 -0.70 1.80 8.42
CA ILE A 184 -0.47 3.18 8.88
C ILE A 184 0.99 3.40 9.26
N SER A 185 1.63 2.43 9.93
CA SER A 185 3.05 2.52 10.30
C SER A 185 3.97 2.64 9.09
N TYR A 186 3.59 2.03 7.95
CA TYR A 186 4.34 2.03 6.70
C TYR A 186 4.12 3.26 5.81
N THR A 187 3.19 4.16 6.18
CA THR A 187 3.04 5.46 5.50
C THR A 187 4.29 6.33 5.63
N LYS A 188 5.08 6.12 6.68
CA LYS A 188 6.43 6.66 6.84
C LYS A 188 7.42 5.60 6.39
N TRP A 189 8.49 6.04 5.73
CA TRP A 189 9.49 5.09 5.23
C TRP A 189 10.10 4.28 6.39
N SER A 190 10.37 3.00 6.15
CA SER A 190 10.99 2.13 7.16
C SER A 190 11.89 1.06 6.54
N TYR A 191 12.92 0.63 7.28
CA TYR A 191 13.86 -0.41 6.86
C TYR A 191 13.49 -1.76 7.49
N ARG A 192 13.28 -2.79 6.67
CA ARG A 192 12.72 -4.09 7.06
C ARG A 192 13.42 -5.25 6.35
N ALA A 193 13.33 -6.45 6.92
CA ALA A 193 13.59 -7.70 6.21
C ALA A 193 12.27 -8.20 5.64
N LEU A 194 12.26 -8.49 4.33
CA LEU A 194 11.18 -9.22 3.70
C LEU A 194 11.56 -10.70 3.63
N THR A 195 10.83 -11.52 4.39
CA THR A 195 10.83 -12.97 4.19
C THR A 195 9.72 -13.26 3.20
N SER A 196 10.05 -13.86 2.06
CA SER A 196 9.09 -14.19 1.00
C SER A 196 9.36 -15.60 0.49
N ALA A 197 8.36 -16.46 0.57
CA ALA A 197 8.46 -17.83 0.07
C ALA A 197 8.29 -17.95 -1.46
N VAL A 198 7.86 -16.89 -2.16
CA VAL A 198 7.26 -17.04 -3.51
C VAL A 198 7.95 -16.23 -4.61
N MET A 199 8.77 -15.22 -4.31
CA MET A 199 9.22 -14.30 -5.38
C MET A 199 10.30 -14.88 -6.30
N ILE A 200 11.13 -15.82 -5.84
CA ILE A 200 12.16 -16.55 -6.62
C ILE A 200 12.32 -17.93 -5.93
N SER A 201 12.78 -18.97 -6.62
CA SER A 201 12.90 -20.38 -6.17
C SER A 201 13.77 -20.64 -4.92
N GLU A 202 14.09 -19.61 -4.14
CA GLU A 202 14.79 -19.66 -2.88
C GLU A 202 14.04 -18.74 -1.90
N ALA A 203 13.71 -19.23 -0.71
CA ALA A 203 13.18 -18.40 0.36
C ALA A 203 14.28 -17.41 0.80
N VAL A 204 14.32 -16.26 0.15
CA VAL A 204 15.37 -15.27 0.38
C VAL A 204 14.82 -14.20 1.30
N GLU A 205 15.36 -14.15 2.51
CA GLU A 205 15.31 -12.94 3.33
C GLU A 205 16.09 -11.84 2.58
N SER A 206 15.36 -10.82 2.13
CA SER A 206 15.93 -9.70 1.42
C SER A 206 15.70 -8.42 2.19
N PRO A 207 16.73 -7.58 2.40
CA PRO A 207 16.54 -6.28 3.02
C PRO A 207 15.75 -5.38 2.07
N VAL A 208 14.69 -4.78 2.59
CA VAL A 208 13.78 -3.90 1.84
C VAL A 208 13.59 -2.57 2.54
N VAL A 209 13.33 -1.54 1.75
CA VAL A 209 12.86 -0.25 2.25
C VAL A 209 11.41 -0.08 1.85
N VAL A 210 10.52 0.09 2.83
CA VAL A 210 9.12 0.41 2.60
C VAL A 210 9.01 1.93 2.48
N ASP A 211 8.52 2.45 1.36
CA ASP A 211 8.35 3.90 1.12
C ASP A 211 7.28 4.15 0.05
N PHE A 212 6.09 4.54 0.50
CA PHE A 212 4.93 4.71 -0.36
C PHE A 212 5.02 5.99 -1.18
N HIS A 213 5.52 7.08 -0.58
CA HIS A 213 5.63 8.37 -1.23
C HIS A 213 6.49 8.26 -2.49
N ARG A 214 7.65 7.62 -2.35
CA ARG A 214 8.60 7.49 -3.43
C ARG A 214 8.18 6.44 -4.46
N CYS A 215 7.67 5.29 -4.02
CA CYS A 215 7.14 4.27 -4.92
C CYS A 215 6.10 4.84 -5.89
N LEU A 216 5.15 5.61 -5.36
CA LEU A 216 4.06 6.18 -6.15
C LEU A 216 4.51 7.35 -7.04
N GLN A 217 5.65 7.99 -6.75
CA GLN A 217 6.26 8.97 -7.67
C GLN A 217 6.95 8.28 -8.85
N GLU A 218 7.67 7.18 -8.60
CA GLU A 218 8.39 6.43 -9.63
C GLU A 218 7.46 5.55 -10.47
N ILE A 219 6.38 5.02 -9.88
CA ILE A 219 5.37 4.21 -10.55
C ILE A 219 3.99 4.85 -10.39
N PRO A 220 3.67 5.90 -11.17
CA PRO A 220 2.38 6.59 -11.08
C PRO A 220 1.16 5.69 -11.35
N SER A 221 1.34 4.60 -12.11
CA SER A 221 0.26 3.63 -12.39
C SER A 221 -0.18 2.83 -11.17
N TRP A 222 0.63 2.77 -10.11
CA TRP A 222 0.27 2.12 -8.85
C TRP A 222 -0.47 3.05 -7.88
N LYS A 223 -0.61 4.34 -8.24
CA LYS A 223 -1.42 5.25 -7.43
C LYS A 223 -2.84 4.73 -7.37
N PRO A 224 -3.44 4.70 -6.18
CA PRO A 224 -4.83 4.34 -6.05
C PRO A 224 -5.66 5.23 -6.99
N GLY A 225 -6.46 4.58 -7.84
CA GLY A 225 -7.28 5.26 -8.82
C GLY A 225 -8.21 6.23 -8.10
N ARG A 226 -8.16 7.50 -8.49
CA ARG A 226 -9.30 8.40 -8.29
C ARG A 226 -10.37 7.88 -9.21
N SER A 227 -11.16 6.92 -8.72
CA SER A 227 -12.44 6.64 -9.32
C SER A 227 -13.16 7.97 -9.28
N SER A 228 -13.20 8.68 -10.41
CA SER A 228 -14.09 9.82 -10.56
C SER A 228 -15.42 9.29 -10.08
N ARG A 229 -15.94 9.85 -8.99
CA ARG A 229 -17.35 9.67 -8.64
C ARG A 229 -18.08 9.94 -9.94
N GLY A 230 -18.55 8.88 -10.58
CA GLY A 230 -19.07 8.97 -11.94
C GLY A 230 -20.06 10.11 -11.91
N SER A 231 -19.94 11.05 -12.84
CA SER A 231 -20.85 12.18 -13.01
C SER A 231 -22.25 11.66 -13.32
N TRP A 232 -22.87 11.10 -12.28
CA TRP A 232 -24.14 10.43 -12.19
C TRP A 232 -24.64 10.72 -10.76
N GLY A 233 -24.98 12.00 -10.54
CA GLY A 233 -25.90 12.41 -9.48
C GLY A 233 -25.33 13.12 -8.25
N LEU A 234 -24.42 14.09 -8.41
CA LEU A 234 -24.23 15.15 -7.39
C LEU A 234 -24.15 16.58 -7.94
N ALA A 235 -24.27 16.74 -9.26
CA ALA A 235 -24.59 18.04 -9.83
C ALA A 235 -26.07 18.01 -10.17
N GLY A 236 -26.85 18.85 -9.48
CA GLY A 236 -28.08 19.40 -10.02
C GLY A 236 -27.81 20.26 -11.25
N ASN A 237 -27.13 19.72 -12.26
CA ASN A 237 -26.96 20.39 -13.55
C ASN A 237 -28.16 20.09 -14.44
N ASN A 238 -29.33 20.56 -13.99
CA ASN A 238 -30.37 21.04 -14.88
C ASN A 238 -30.18 22.54 -15.20
N GLU A 239 -28.97 23.09 -15.07
CA GLU A 239 -28.61 24.38 -15.66
C GLU A 239 -27.92 24.28 -17.03
N GLY A 240 -27.81 23.07 -17.58
CA GLY A 240 -26.98 22.78 -18.76
C GLY A 240 -27.70 22.27 -20.01
N GLN A 241 -29.00 22.49 -20.17
CA GLN A 241 -29.67 22.29 -21.46
C GLN A 241 -30.70 23.40 -21.71
N LYS A 242 -30.21 24.63 -21.90
CA LYS A 242 -30.91 25.62 -22.74
C LYS A 242 -30.84 25.15 -24.19
N THR A 243 -31.59 24.11 -24.53
CA THR A 243 -32.10 23.98 -25.90
C THR A 243 -33.17 25.05 -26.06
N SER A 244 -32.78 26.13 -26.73
CA SER A 244 -33.63 27.02 -27.54
C SER A 244 -35.14 27.06 -27.24
N LEU A 245 -35.59 28.25 -26.83
CA LEU A 245 -36.94 28.79 -27.04
C LEU A 245 -38.11 28.00 -26.43
N ASP A 246 -38.31 28.15 -25.12
CA ASP A 246 -39.66 28.14 -24.53
C ASP A 246 -39.65 29.02 -23.26
N ASP A 247 -40.37 30.15 -23.31
CA ASP A 247 -40.47 31.19 -22.27
C ASP A 247 -41.38 30.80 -21.09
N ASN A 248 -41.55 29.52 -20.80
CA ASN A 248 -42.33 29.07 -19.66
C ASN A 248 -41.43 28.47 -18.57
N PRO A 249 -41.36 29.07 -17.36
CA PRO A 249 -40.75 28.39 -16.24
C PRO A 249 -41.46 27.05 -16.01
N PRO A 250 -40.73 25.97 -15.65
CA PRO A 250 -41.37 24.71 -15.30
C PRO A 250 -42.41 24.96 -14.20
N PRO A 251 -43.58 24.30 -14.26
CA PRO A 251 -44.61 24.49 -13.25
C PRO A 251 -44.02 24.17 -11.87
N PRO A 252 -44.37 24.94 -10.82
CA PRO A 252 -43.92 24.64 -9.47
C PRO A 252 -44.28 23.19 -9.12
N GLU A 253 -43.31 22.45 -8.59
CA GLU A 253 -43.52 21.07 -8.19
C GLU A 253 -44.63 21.00 -7.11
N PRO A 254 -45.46 19.95 -7.11
CA PRO A 254 -46.50 19.78 -6.10
C PRO A 254 -45.90 19.81 -4.67
N PRO A 255 -46.35 20.70 -3.76
CA PRO A 255 -46.20 20.53 -2.32
C PRO A 255 -46.46 19.08 -1.89
N GLY A 256 -45.47 18.50 -1.21
CA GLY A 256 -45.53 17.13 -0.68
C GLY A 256 -44.85 16.06 -1.54
N ARG A 257 -44.23 16.42 -2.67
CA ARG A 257 -43.36 15.51 -3.42
C ARG A 257 -41.90 15.72 -2.99
N ASP A 258 -41.46 14.94 -2.01
CA ASP A 258 -40.03 14.85 -1.69
C ASP A 258 -39.32 14.10 -2.83
N ASP A 259 -38.26 14.72 -3.38
CA ASP A 259 -37.35 14.02 -4.29
C ASP A 259 -36.48 13.07 -3.46
N ASP A 260 -36.75 11.76 -3.55
CA ASP A 260 -35.96 10.70 -2.91
C ASP A 260 -34.45 10.89 -3.14
N ARG A 261 -34.05 11.47 -4.29
CA ARG A 261 -32.66 11.77 -4.62
C ARG A 261 -32.02 12.76 -3.65
N MET A 262 -32.79 13.70 -3.09
CA MET A 262 -32.30 14.63 -2.08
C MET A 262 -31.99 13.91 -0.78
N TRP A 263 -32.81 12.94 -0.38
CA TRP A 263 -32.57 12.14 0.83
C TRP A 263 -31.38 11.19 0.65
N ASP A 264 -31.26 10.52 -0.50
CA ASP A 264 -30.09 9.71 -0.86
C ASP A 264 -28.80 10.55 -0.84
N THR A 265 -28.87 11.77 -1.40
CA THR A 265 -27.75 12.72 -1.43
C THR A 265 -27.34 13.12 -0.02
N ARG A 266 -28.29 13.51 0.84
CA ARG A 266 -28.01 13.89 2.23
C ARG A 266 -27.41 12.74 3.03
N MET A 267 -27.96 11.54 2.90
CA MET A 267 -27.41 10.34 3.57
C MET A 267 -25.98 10.05 3.10
N ALA A 268 -25.69 10.19 1.81
CA ALA A 268 -24.34 10.04 1.28
C ALA A 268 -23.39 11.14 1.79
N GLU A 269 -23.84 12.39 1.88
CA GLU A 269 -23.07 13.52 2.43
C GLU A 269 -22.73 13.32 3.91
N ASP A 270 -23.69 12.84 4.70
CA ASP A 270 -23.52 12.51 6.12
C ASP A 270 -22.46 11.43 6.31
N VAL A 271 -22.52 10.33 5.53
CA VAL A 271 -21.52 9.25 5.60
C VAL A 271 -20.12 9.71 5.19
N LEU A 272 -20.05 10.66 4.27
CA LEU A 272 -18.78 11.22 3.79
C LEU A 272 -18.25 12.33 4.71
N ASN A 273 -18.96 12.69 5.78
CA ASN A 273 -18.67 13.83 6.66
C ASN A 273 -18.38 15.10 5.84
N TYR A 274 -19.23 15.39 4.84
CA TYR A 274 -19.06 16.54 3.94
C TYR A 274 -19.43 17.85 4.66
N THR A 275 -18.61 18.30 5.61
CA THR A 275 -18.84 19.59 6.31
C THR A 275 -18.51 20.80 5.44
N ASP A 276 -17.79 20.61 4.34
CA ASP A 276 -17.32 21.68 3.46
C ASP A 276 -17.47 21.26 1.99
N GLN A 277 -18.43 21.87 1.29
CA GLN A 277 -18.72 21.62 -0.14
C GLN A 277 -17.53 21.91 -1.08
N SER A 278 -16.46 22.54 -0.57
CA SER A 278 -15.26 22.90 -1.35
C SER A 278 -14.20 21.79 -1.46
N GLN A 279 -14.24 20.74 -0.64
CA GLN A 279 -13.28 19.64 -0.72
C GLN A 279 -13.80 18.52 -1.63
N PRO A 280 -12.97 17.89 -2.48
CA PRO A 280 -13.40 16.73 -3.25
C PRO A 280 -13.70 15.56 -2.30
N GLY A 281 -14.85 14.90 -2.45
CA GLY A 281 -15.26 13.75 -1.61
C GLY A 281 -14.30 12.56 -1.56
N GLU A 282 -13.33 12.52 -2.48
CA GLU A 282 -12.22 11.58 -2.56
C GLU A 282 -11.14 11.83 -1.50
N VAL A 283 -11.07 13.02 -0.91
CA VAL A 283 -10.07 13.35 0.12
C VAL A 283 -10.61 12.91 1.48
N TYR A 284 -9.86 12.05 2.17
CA TYR A 284 -10.14 11.69 3.56
C TYR A 284 -9.39 12.63 4.51
N GLY A 285 -8.06 12.79 4.32
CA GLY A 285 -7.26 13.69 5.16
C GLY A 285 -5.79 13.30 5.23
N ARG A 286 -4.98 14.11 5.92
CA ARG A 286 -3.57 13.79 6.22
C ARG A 286 -3.40 12.95 7.48
N GLU A 287 -4.37 13.02 8.38
CA GLU A 287 -4.35 12.27 9.63
C GLU A 287 -4.71 10.79 9.39
N PRO A 288 -4.08 9.86 10.13
CA PRO A 288 -4.37 8.45 9.98
C PRO A 288 -5.79 8.11 10.45
N PRO A 289 -6.48 7.18 9.76
CA PRO A 289 -7.83 6.77 10.16
C PRO A 289 -7.82 5.98 11.46
N GLU A 290 -8.76 6.29 12.35
CA GLU A 290 -8.89 5.68 13.68
C GLU A 290 -10.11 4.74 13.81
N GLY A 291 -10.10 3.93 14.87
CA GLY A 291 -11.23 3.08 15.23
C GLY A 291 -11.58 2.04 14.17
N ASN A 292 -12.80 2.10 13.64
CA ASN A 292 -13.31 1.15 12.65
C ASN A 292 -12.86 1.49 11.22
N GLU A 293 -12.30 2.68 10.98
CA GLU A 293 -11.86 3.08 9.64
C GLU A 293 -10.51 2.47 9.27
N THR A 294 -9.72 2.08 10.28
CA THR A 294 -8.51 1.27 10.11
C THR A 294 -8.79 -0.07 9.39
N LEU A 295 -10.01 -0.60 9.49
CA LEU A 295 -10.43 -1.82 8.80
C LEU A 295 -10.52 -1.64 7.27
N LEU A 296 -10.73 -0.40 6.80
CA LEU A 296 -10.91 -0.07 5.39
C LEU A 296 -9.58 0.07 4.63
N LEU A 297 -8.45 -0.09 5.32
CA LEU A 297 -7.12 -0.03 4.72
C LEU A 297 -6.79 -1.33 3.96
N PRO A 298 -5.92 -1.27 2.94
CA PRO A 298 -5.59 -2.42 2.13
C PRO A 298 -4.57 -3.35 2.77
N ASP A 299 -4.51 -4.58 2.26
CA ASP A 299 -3.56 -5.64 2.62
C ASP A 299 -2.28 -5.58 1.78
N ARG A 300 -1.81 -4.40 1.35
CA ARG A 300 -0.62 -4.32 0.50
C ARG A 300 0.38 -3.29 0.99
N VAL A 301 1.65 -3.57 0.75
CA VAL A 301 2.78 -2.70 1.07
C VAL A 301 3.69 -2.58 -0.14
N PHE A 302 4.17 -1.37 -0.39
CA PHE A 302 5.15 -1.10 -1.43
C PHE A 302 6.56 -1.10 -0.84
N ALA A 303 7.38 -2.07 -1.26
CA ALA A 303 8.72 -2.28 -0.75
C ALA A 303 9.74 -2.22 -1.89
N PHE A 304 10.81 -1.46 -1.70
CA PHE A 304 11.96 -1.44 -2.58
C PHE A 304 12.95 -2.53 -2.16
N VAL A 305 13.18 -3.50 -3.03
CA VAL A 305 14.11 -4.59 -2.78
C VAL A 305 15.52 -4.10 -3.10
N LEU A 306 16.36 -3.91 -2.07
CA LEU A 306 17.68 -3.28 -2.23
C LEU A 306 18.62 -4.09 -3.12
N ARG A 307 18.54 -5.42 -3.06
CA ARG A 307 19.40 -6.33 -3.84
C ARG A 307 19.10 -6.26 -5.33
N THR A 308 17.83 -6.30 -5.72
CA THR A 308 17.40 -6.28 -7.13
C THR A 308 17.13 -4.88 -7.65
N ARG A 309 17.08 -3.88 -6.76
CA ARG A 309 16.76 -2.47 -7.03
C ARG A 309 15.44 -2.29 -7.75
N ARG A 310 14.42 -3.04 -7.32
CA ARG A 310 13.07 -3.01 -7.89
C ARG A 310 12.02 -2.84 -6.81
N TRP A 311 10.95 -2.13 -7.16
CA TRP A 311 9.75 -2.06 -6.35
C TRP A 311 8.97 -3.38 -6.44
N ALA A 312 8.45 -3.81 -5.30
CA ALA A 312 7.54 -4.93 -5.17
C ALA A 312 6.30 -4.49 -4.37
N CYS A 313 5.16 -5.02 -4.77
CA CYS A 313 3.91 -4.93 -4.02
C CYS A 313 3.74 -6.26 -3.29
N THR A 314 3.85 -6.24 -1.96
CA THR A 314 3.76 -7.44 -1.13
C THR A 314 2.50 -7.42 -0.28
N PRO A 315 1.79 -8.55 -0.13
CA PRO A 315 0.65 -8.62 0.76
C PRO A 315 1.06 -8.42 2.22
N LEU A 316 0.17 -7.85 3.03
CA LEU A 316 0.35 -7.54 4.45
C LEU A 316 -0.57 -8.43 5.29
N GLY A 317 0.03 -9.22 6.19
CA GLY A 317 -0.67 -10.09 7.13
C GLY A 317 -0.31 -11.57 6.99
N SER A 318 -0.46 -12.32 8.07
CA SER A 318 -0.09 -13.74 8.21
C SER A 318 -1.26 -14.72 8.04
N GLY A 319 -2.45 -14.22 7.69
CA GLY A 319 -3.72 -14.88 8.00
C GLY A 319 -4.45 -15.61 6.86
N SER A 320 -4.05 -15.47 5.60
CA SER A 320 -4.60 -16.33 4.54
C SER A 320 -3.70 -17.55 4.34
N LEU A 321 -4.27 -18.71 4.00
CA LEU A 321 -3.53 -19.94 3.71
C LEU A 321 -2.42 -19.73 2.65
N GLU A 322 -2.53 -18.67 1.85
CA GLU A 322 -1.57 -18.23 0.82
C GLU A 322 -0.49 -17.26 1.33
N THR A 323 -0.68 -16.59 2.49
CA THR A 323 0.26 -15.60 3.05
C THR A 323 1.22 -16.16 4.11
N GLN A 324 1.19 -17.45 4.40
CA GLN A 324 2.07 -18.09 5.40
C GLN A 324 3.59 -17.95 5.14
N GLY A 325 4.00 -17.33 4.02
CA GLY A 325 5.41 -17.09 3.68
C GLY A 325 5.84 -15.62 3.57
N HIS A 326 4.97 -14.63 3.88
CA HIS A 326 5.30 -13.22 3.72
C HIS A 326 5.25 -12.46 5.05
N SER A 327 6.42 -12.08 5.58
CA SER A 327 6.52 -11.29 6.81
C SER A 327 7.54 -10.17 6.66
N LEU A 328 7.20 -8.99 7.21
CA LEU A 328 8.03 -7.79 7.24
C LEU A 328 8.56 -7.56 8.65
N THR A 329 9.77 -8.04 8.92
CA THR A 329 10.39 -7.91 10.25
C THR A 329 11.23 -6.64 10.32
N ARG A 330 11.25 -5.96 11.48
CA ARG A 330 12.15 -4.81 11.68
C ARG A 330 13.60 -5.28 11.68
N MET A 331 14.44 -4.63 10.89
CA MET A 331 15.89 -4.87 10.97
C MET A 331 16.43 -4.33 12.30
N GLY A 332 17.26 -5.13 12.96
CA GLY A 332 18.00 -4.78 14.16
C GLY A 332 19.44 -4.38 13.86
N GLU A 333 20.10 -3.75 14.82
CA GLU A 333 21.56 -3.54 14.76
C GLU A 333 22.27 -4.88 14.95
N ASP A 334 23.17 -5.23 14.04
CA ASP A 334 24.07 -6.36 14.20
C ASP A 334 25.39 -5.88 14.80
N LYS A 335 25.49 -5.97 16.14
CA LYS A 335 26.70 -5.54 16.87
C LYS A 335 27.91 -6.44 16.60
N GLU A 336 27.66 -7.69 16.21
CA GLU A 336 28.67 -8.71 15.90
C GLU A 336 29.11 -8.65 14.44
N ALA A 337 28.47 -7.80 13.61
CA ALA A 337 28.78 -7.63 12.18
C ALA A 337 30.30 -7.52 11.90
N TRP A 338 31.02 -6.79 12.76
CA TRP A 338 32.46 -6.57 12.61
C TRP A 338 33.33 -7.78 12.93
N ASP A 339 32.82 -8.74 13.68
CA ASP A 339 33.57 -9.93 14.05
C ASP A 339 33.60 -10.94 12.89
N TYR A 340 32.66 -10.80 11.95
CA TYR A 340 32.65 -11.53 10.68
C TYR A 340 33.62 -10.97 9.63
N LEU A 341 34.08 -9.74 9.79
CA LEU A 341 34.95 -9.06 8.83
C LEU A 341 36.40 -9.05 9.32
N GLN A 342 37.28 -9.77 8.61
CA GLN A 342 38.72 -9.67 8.83
C GLN A 342 39.28 -8.45 8.08
N ILE A 343 39.61 -7.41 8.83
CA ILE A 343 40.23 -6.17 8.34
C ILE A 343 41.29 -5.72 9.35
N ASP A 344 42.28 -4.94 8.88
CA ASP A 344 43.22 -4.25 9.76
C ASP A 344 42.49 -3.44 10.86
N ASP A 345 42.94 -3.57 12.11
CA ASP A 345 42.31 -2.92 13.26
C ASP A 345 42.37 -1.38 13.19
N GLY A 346 43.40 -0.84 12.55
CA GLY A 346 43.50 0.59 12.24
C GLY A 346 42.37 1.03 11.31
N HIS A 347 42.19 0.33 10.19
CA HIS A 347 41.08 0.59 9.27
C HIS A 347 39.71 0.46 9.97
N ARG A 348 39.50 -0.60 10.77
CA ARG A 348 38.27 -0.82 11.54
C ARG A 348 37.98 0.38 12.45
N THR A 349 38.97 0.83 13.20
CA THR A 349 38.84 1.94 14.17
C THR A 349 38.51 3.25 13.47
N ILE A 350 39.18 3.51 12.35
CA ILE A 350 38.97 4.72 11.56
C ILE A 350 37.56 4.76 10.97
N ILE A 351 37.12 3.69 10.31
CA ILE A 351 35.77 3.60 9.74
C ILE A 351 34.74 3.77 10.85
N LYS A 352 34.87 3.05 11.97
CA LYS A 352 33.94 3.17 13.11
C LYS A 352 33.83 4.61 13.59
N SER A 353 34.96 5.30 13.76
CA SER A 353 35.00 6.68 14.27
C SER A 353 34.34 7.68 13.32
N LEU A 354 34.60 7.55 12.01
CA LEU A 354 34.00 8.41 10.99
C LEU A 354 32.48 8.19 10.87
N MET A 355 32.06 6.93 10.84
CA MET A 355 30.64 6.58 10.75
C MET A 355 29.87 7.04 11.99
N ALA A 356 30.42 6.83 13.19
CA ALA A 356 29.81 7.29 14.43
C ALA A 356 29.63 8.83 14.44
N THR A 357 30.59 9.57 13.89
CA THR A 357 30.51 11.03 13.76
C THR A 357 29.42 11.46 12.76
N HIS A 358 29.32 10.77 11.63
CA HIS A 358 28.34 11.09 10.58
C HIS A 358 26.90 10.75 11.00
N PHE A 359 26.71 9.63 11.71
CA PHE A 359 25.40 9.20 12.21
C PHE A 359 24.93 9.93 13.49
N ARG A 360 25.86 10.46 14.32
CA ARG A 360 25.49 11.24 15.52
C ARG A 360 24.88 12.61 15.23
N LYS A 361 25.28 13.27 14.14
CA LYS A 361 24.82 14.64 13.84
C LYS A 361 23.36 14.63 13.39
N ASN A 362 22.47 15.18 14.22
CA ASN A 362 21.10 15.51 13.81
C ASN A 362 21.13 16.45 12.59
N LYS A 363 20.13 16.32 11.71
CA LYS A 363 20.00 17.08 10.45
C LYS A 363 20.13 18.61 10.63
N SER A 364 19.79 19.12 11.82
CA SER A 364 19.91 20.52 12.25
C SER A 364 21.35 20.96 12.57
N GLU A 365 22.16 20.09 13.17
CA GLU A 365 23.55 20.40 13.57
C GLU A 365 24.55 20.26 12.41
N ARG A 366 24.17 19.55 11.34
CA ARG A 366 24.94 19.55 10.07
C ARG A 366 25.08 20.95 9.46
N ARG A 367 24.20 21.90 9.83
CA ARG A 367 24.19 23.27 9.30
C ARG A 367 25.15 24.23 10.02
N GLN A 368 25.73 23.87 11.17
CA GLN A 368 26.32 24.86 12.08
C GLN A 368 27.86 24.99 12.00
N PHE A 369 28.56 24.14 11.24
CA PHE A 369 30.04 24.13 11.23
C PHE A 369 30.71 24.38 9.89
N ASP A 370 29.98 24.76 8.84
CA ASP A 370 30.59 25.01 7.53
C ASP A 370 30.61 26.50 7.18
N ILE A 371 31.83 27.05 7.10
CA ILE A 371 32.12 28.43 6.66
C ILE A 371 31.82 28.59 5.16
N ILE A 372 31.67 27.48 4.43
CA ILE A 372 31.23 27.43 3.03
C ILE A 372 29.94 26.59 2.98
N GLN A 373 28.81 27.21 2.65
CA GLN A 373 27.57 26.47 2.41
C GLN A 373 27.80 25.44 1.28
N ASP A 374 27.58 24.17 1.59
CA ASP A 374 27.43 23.04 0.64
C ASP A 374 28.70 22.35 0.10
N LYS A 375 29.87 22.50 0.74
CA LYS A 375 31.06 21.67 0.43
C LYS A 375 31.56 20.87 1.63
N GLY A 376 31.73 19.55 1.48
CA GLY A 376 32.42 18.70 2.46
C GLY A 376 31.53 17.95 3.46
N LYS A 377 30.21 17.88 3.24
CA LYS A 377 29.28 17.22 4.16
C LYS A 377 29.16 15.70 3.97
N GLY A 378 29.49 15.19 2.78
CA GLY A 378 29.47 13.76 2.46
C GLY A 378 30.71 13.03 2.96
N LEU A 379 30.53 11.76 3.33
CA LEU A 379 31.60 10.86 3.71
C LEU A 379 31.87 9.89 2.55
N ILE A 380 32.94 10.15 1.80
CA ILE A 380 33.32 9.34 0.64
C ILE A 380 34.55 8.50 1.00
N VAL A 381 34.37 7.19 1.01
CA VAL A 381 35.40 6.21 1.36
C VAL A 381 35.74 5.37 0.13
N LEU A 382 37.00 5.43 -0.30
CA LEU A 382 37.52 4.53 -1.32
C LEU A 382 38.14 3.29 -0.69
N LEU A 383 37.70 2.11 -1.11
CA LEU A 383 38.27 0.82 -0.77
C LEU A 383 38.96 0.26 -2.02
N HIS A 384 40.29 0.15 -1.99
CA HIS A 384 41.05 -0.33 -3.16
C HIS A 384 41.99 -1.46 -2.78
N GLY A 385 42.15 -2.44 -3.66
CA GLY A 385 42.95 -3.63 -3.36
C GLY A 385 42.67 -4.76 -4.34
N VAL A 386 43.38 -5.88 -4.19
CA VAL A 386 43.15 -7.08 -5.02
C VAL A 386 41.71 -7.61 -4.85
N PRO A 387 41.13 -8.31 -5.84
CA PRO A 387 39.79 -8.87 -5.72
C PRO A 387 39.70 -9.90 -4.59
N GLY A 388 38.53 -10.05 -3.97
CA GLY A 388 38.25 -11.11 -2.98
C GLY A 388 38.72 -10.85 -1.54
N VAL A 389 39.14 -9.63 -1.19
CA VAL A 389 39.67 -9.29 0.16
C VAL A 389 38.67 -8.59 1.08
N GLY A 390 37.37 -8.68 0.79
CA GLY A 390 36.33 -8.16 1.68
C GLY A 390 36.02 -6.66 1.56
N LYS A 391 36.37 -6.01 0.44
CA LYS A 391 36.05 -4.58 0.19
C LYS A 391 34.54 -4.30 0.25
N THR A 392 33.76 -5.03 -0.54
CA THR A 392 32.29 -4.95 -0.56
C THR A 392 31.70 -5.30 0.82
N SER A 393 32.22 -6.36 1.45
CA SER A 393 31.80 -6.81 2.79
C SER A 393 32.06 -5.78 3.88
N ALA A 394 33.05 -4.89 3.73
CA ALA A 394 33.28 -3.81 4.67
C ALA A 394 32.12 -2.79 4.68
N ALA A 395 31.58 -2.45 3.51
CA ALA A 395 30.42 -1.56 3.41
C ALA A 395 29.15 -2.24 3.96
N GLU A 396 28.96 -3.53 3.67
CA GLU A 396 27.87 -4.34 4.24
C GLU A 396 27.92 -4.39 5.77
N THR A 397 29.11 -4.62 6.33
CA THR A 397 29.35 -4.66 7.77
C THR A 397 28.99 -3.32 8.43
N VAL A 398 29.38 -2.21 7.80
CA VAL A 398 29.04 -0.86 8.30
C VAL A 398 27.53 -0.65 8.29
N ALA A 399 26.84 -0.99 7.19
CA ALA A 399 25.40 -0.84 7.08
C ALA A 399 24.66 -1.67 8.14
N ALA A 400 25.04 -2.94 8.32
CA ALA A 400 24.46 -3.84 9.32
C ALA A 400 24.69 -3.37 10.76
N TYR A 401 25.92 -2.95 11.08
CA TYR A 401 26.28 -2.49 12.43
C TYR A 401 25.50 -1.24 12.87
N TYR A 402 25.25 -0.31 11.95
CA TYR A 402 24.51 0.93 12.23
C TYR A 402 23.00 0.83 11.91
N ASN A 403 22.50 -0.35 11.57
CA ASN A 403 21.12 -0.60 11.14
C ASN A 403 20.64 0.40 10.07
N LYS A 404 21.48 0.58 9.05
CA LYS A 404 21.17 1.41 7.88
C LYS A 404 20.99 0.54 6.65
N PRO A 405 20.08 0.90 5.73
CA PRO A 405 19.99 0.23 4.44
C PRO A 405 21.33 0.34 3.69
N LEU A 406 21.70 -0.71 2.95
CA LEU A 406 22.79 -0.66 1.97
C LEU A 406 22.16 -0.59 0.57
N LEU A 407 22.51 0.44 -0.20
CA LEU A 407 22.12 0.54 -1.60
C LEU A 407 23.34 0.23 -2.48
N PRO A 408 23.47 -1.00 -3.01
CA PRO A 408 24.55 -1.35 -3.92
C PRO A 408 24.22 -0.94 -5.36
N ILE A 409 25.16 -0.31 -6.04
CA ILE A 409 25.08 0.12 -7.44
C ILE A 409 26.37 -0.31 -8.13
N THR A 410 26.28 -0.68 -9.40
CA THR A 410 27.42 -1.06 -10.24
C THR A 410 27.60 -0.08 -11.39
N CYS A 411 28.75 -0.11 -12.07
CA CYS A 411 28.95 0.70 -13.28
C CYS A 411 27.90 0.46 -14.37
N GLY A 412 27.38 -0.76 -14.49
CA GLY A 412 26.34 -1.09 -15.47
C GLY A 412 25.00 -0.36 -15.22
N ASP A 413 24.75 0.05 -13.99
CA ASP A 413 23.50 0.72 -13.60
C ASP A 413 23.49 2.21 -13.90
N LEU A 414 24.67 2.81 -14.02
CA LEU A 414 24.81 4.23 -14.29
C LEU A 414 24.68 4.55 -15.78
N GLY A 415 24.91 3.58 -16.67
CA GLY A 415 24.89 3.75 -18.12
C GLY A 415 26.29 4.06 -18.68
N MET A 416 26.34 4.29 -19.99
CA MET A 416 27.61 4.43 -20.73
C MET A 416 27.84 5.86 -21.24
N THR A 417 26.84 6.74 -21.14
CA THR A 417 26.93 8.13 -21.57
C THR A 417 27.03 9.09 -20.38
N PRO A 418 27.70 10.26 -20.52
CA PRO A 418 27.78 11.24 -19.43
C PRO A 418 26.42 11.70 -18.90
N THR A 419 25.41 11.82 -19.78
CA THR A 419 24.04 12.22 -19.42
C THR A 419 23.31 11.15 -18.62
N GLU A 420 23.44 9.87 -19.00
CA GLU A 420 22.86 8.76 -18.24
C GLU A 420 23.51 8.64 -16.87
N VAL A 421 24.86 8.70 -16.82
CA VAL A 421 25.60 8.62 -15.56
C VAL A 421 25.21 9.76 -14.62
N GLU A 422 25.09 10.99 -15.12
CA GLU A 422 24.62 12.12 -14.31
C GLU A 422 23.23 11.87 -13.72
N SER A 423 22.26 11.51 -14.56
CA SER A 423 20.86 11.29 -14.14
C SER A 423 20.73 10.12 -13.16
N ASN A 424 21.32 8.96 -13.48
CA ASN A 424 21.20 7.75 -12.69
C ASN A 424 21.93 7.88 -11.35
N LEU A 425 23.10 8.52 -11.33
CA LEU A 425 23.85 8.78 -10.09
C LEU A 425 23.12 9.79 -9.21
N GLN A 426 22.52 10.84 -9.78
CA GLN A 426 21.69 11.78 -9.03
C GLN A 426 20.46 11.09 -8.42
N ALA A 427 19.76 10.24 -9.19
CA ALA A 427 18.62 9.47 -8.69
C ALA A 427 19.03 8.55 -7.52
N ALA A 428 20.16 7.86 -7.66
CA ALA A 428 20.75 7.03 -6.61
C ALA A 428 21.08 7.83 -5.34
N PHE A 429 21.71 8.99 -5.49
CA PHE A 429 22.05 9.88 -4.38
C PHE A 429 20.81 10.38 -3.65
N GLN A 430 19.77 10.76 -4.39
CA GLN A 430 18.49 11.16 -3.81
C GLN A 430 17.81 10.01 -3.06
N MET A 431 17.89 8.77 -3.56
CA MET A 431 17.37 7.58 -2.84
C MET A 431 18.15 7.37 -1.55
N ALA A 432 19.48 7.39 -1.65
CA ALA A 432 20.36 7.17 -0.51
C ALA A 432 20.17 8.21 0.59
N GLN A 433 20.01 9.47 0.21
CA GLN A 433 19.78 10.55 1.17
C GLN A 433 18.39 10.48 1.82
N ALA A 434 17.36 10.06 1.07
CA ALA A 434 16.01 9.95 1.60
C ALA A 434 15.89 8.82 2.65
N TRP A 435 16.55 7.69 2.40
CA TRP A 435 16.53 6.52 3.29
C TRP A 435 17.69 6.50 4.30
N GLU A 436 18.52 7.54 4.31
CA GLU A 436 19.75 7.63 5.11
C GLU A 436 20.64 6.39 4.96
N CYS A 437 20.74 5.87 3.74
CA CYS A 437 21.42 4.61 3.46
C CYS A 437 22.93 4.80 3.32
N VAL A 438 23.65 3.70 3.47
CA VAL A 438 25.02 3.58 2.99
C VAL A 438 24.94 3.27 1.49
N LEU A 439 25.48 4.15 0.66
CA LEU A 439 25.57 3.92 -0.78
C LEU A 439 26.88 3.21 -1.10
N LEU A 440 26.81 2.15 -1.88
CA LEU A 440 27.97 1.40 -2.35
C LEU A 440 28.00 1.44 -3.88
N LEU A 441 29.05 2.01 -4.45
CA LEU A 441 29.35 1.86 -5.88
C LEU A 441 30.44 0.80 -6.01
N ASP A 442 30.03 -0.39 -6.45
CA ASP A 442 30.93 -1.53 -6.63
C ASP A 442 31.60 -1.46 -8.00
N GLU A 443 32.88 -1.87 -8.05
CA GLU A 443 33.72 -1.91 -9.26
C GLU A 443 33.80 -0.58 -10.01
N ALA A 444 34.02 0.53 -9.30
CA ALA A 444 34.09 1.89 -9.85
C ALA A 444 35.33 2.17 -10.75
N ASP A 445 35.99 1.12 -11.25
CA ASP A 445 37.25 1.15 -12.01
C ASP A 445 37.20 2.03 -13.28
N VAL A 446 36.03 2.16 -13.89
CA VAL A 446 35.84 2.98 -15.10
C VAL A 446 35.86 4.47 -14.74
N PHE A 447 35.19 4.84 -13.65
CA PHE A 447 35.03 6.22 -13.20
C PHE A 447 36.24 6.74 -12.43
N LEU A 448 36.98 5.86 -11.77
CA LEU A 448 38.14 6.24 -10.96
C LEU A 448 39.44 6.40 -11.77
N ALA A 449 39.46 5.93 -13.00
CA ALA A 449 40.70 5.85 -13.75
C ALA A 449 41.27 7.19 -14.19
N GLU A 450 42.59 7.19 -14.35
CA GLU A 450 43.34 8.34 -14.87
C GLU A 450 42.86 8.75 -16.27
N ARG A 451 42.69 10.06 -16.44
CA ARG A 451 42.31 10.66 -17.73
C ARG A 451 43.47 10.56 -18.72
N SER A 452 43.20 10.07 -19.92
CA SER A 452 44.19 9.99 -21.00
C SER A 452 43.78 10.90 -22.16
N GLN A 453 44.75 11.49 -22.87
CA GLN A 453 44.44 12.38 -24.01
C GLN A 453 43.68 11.65 -25.13
N ASP A 454 43.86 10.33 -25.24
CA ASP A 454 43.29 9.51 -26.31
C ASP A 454 41.84 9.06 -26.07
N ASN A 455 41.28 9.26 -24.87
CA ASN A 455 39.95 8.77 -24.52
C ASN A 455 39.03 9.88 -24.00
N ILE A 456 38.51 10.69 -24.93
CA ILE A 456 37.62 11.82 -24.65
C ILE A 456 36.34 11.36 -23.94
N GLU A 457 35.74 10.25 -24.36
CA GLU A 457 34.48 9.75 -23.80
C GLU A 457 34.64 9.35 -22.33
N ARG A 458 35.67 8.58 -22.00
CA ARG A 458 35.98 8.21 -20.61
C ARG A 458 36.30 9.43 -19.76
N ASN A 459 37.07 10.39 -20.28
CA ASN A 459 37.38 11.61 -19.56
C ASN A 459 36.13 12.42 -19.24
N ALA A 460 35.14 12.43 -20.15
CA ALA A 460 33.85 13.05 -19.90
C ALA A 460 33.09 12.33 -18.76
N LEU A 461 33.06 10.98 -18.77
CA LEU A 461 32.46 10.20 -17.68
C LEU A 461 33.12 10.49 -16.33
N VAL A 462 34.46 10.44 -16.25
CA VAL A 462 35.23 10.76 -15.03
C VAL A 462 34.93 12.18 -14.55
N SER A 463 34.85 13.14 -15.48
CA SER A 463 34.56 14.55 -15.15
C SER A 463 33.16 14.75 -14.60
N VAL A 464 32.15 14.11 -15.20
CA VAL A 464 30.77 14.16 -14.71
C VAL A 464 30.67 13.49 -13.35
N PHE A 465 31.27 12.31 -13.18
CA PHE A 465 31.26 11.58 -11.92
C PHE A 465 31.83 12.42 -10.76
N LEU A 466 33.02 13.01 -10.94
CA LEU A 466 33.65 13.90 -9.95
C LEU A 466 32.78 15.12 -9.61
N ARG A 467 32.11 15.72 -10.61
CA ARG A 467 31.22 16.86 -10.41
C ARG A 467 30.00 16.47 -9.57
N VAL A 468 29.36 15.34 -9.87
CA VAL A 468 28.14 14.90 -9.18
C VAL A 468 28.44 14.46 -7.75
N MET A 469 29.58 13.79 -7.52
CA MET A 469 30.02 13.42 -6.17
C MET A 469 30.27 14.61 -5.24
N GLU A 470 30.69 15.76 -5.77
CA GLU A 470 31.03 16.94 -4.95
C GLU A 470 29.84 17.48 -4.16
N TYR A 471 28.61 17.27 -4.66
CA TYR A 471 27.37 17.73 -4.04
C TYR A 471 26.70 16.65 -3.16
N TYR A 472 27.27 15.46 -3.06
CA TYR A 472 26.66 14.38 -2.28
C TYR A 472 26.91 14.58 -0.78
N GLU A 473 25.83 14.63 0.00
CA GLU A 473 25.87 14.86 1.45
C GLU A 473 25.61 13.58 2.28
N GLY A 474 25.80 12.40 1.67
CA GLY A 474 25.58 11.10 2.32
C GLY A 474 26.87 10.30 2.51
N ILE A 475 26.72 9.01 2.81
CA ILE A 475 27.84 8.06 2.93
C ILE A 475 27.96 7.31 1.61
N LEU A 476 29.13 7.35 1.00
CA LEU A 476 29.44 6.67 -0.26
C LEU A 476 30.70 5.83 -0.08
N PHE A 477 30.56 4.52 -0.25
CA PHE A 477 31.67 3.60 -0.43
C PHE A 477 31.90 3.36 -1.92
N LEU A 478 33.15 3.52 -2.35
CA LEU A 478 33.61 3.18 -3.69
C LEU A 478 34.54 1.99 -3.56
N THR A 479 34.35 0.95 -4.35
CA THR A 479 35.31 -0.15 -4.42
C THR A 479 36.04 -0.11 -5.77
N THR A 480 37.32 -0.49 -5.76
CA THR A 480 38.09 -0.67 -6.99
C THR A 480 39.10 -1.80 -6.86
N ASN A 481 39.32 -2.51 -7.96
CA ASN A 481 40.36 -3.52 -8.06
C ASN A 481 41.69 -2.93 -8.57
N LYS A 482 41.72 -1.66 -8.98
CA LYS A 482 42.90 -0.99 -9.54
C LYS A 482 43.64 -0.20 -8.46
N VAL A 483 44.75 -0.75 -8.00
CA VAL A 483 45.61 -0.12 -6.98
C VAL A 483 46.56 0.88 -7.66
N GLY A 484 46.50 2.15 -7.26
CA GLY A 484 47.49 3.17 -7.65
C GLY A 484 47.30 3.83 -9.03
N PHE A 485 46.26 3.46 -9.78
CA PHE A 485 45.99 3.98 -11.13
C PHE A 485 44.67 4.77 -11.20
N PHE A 486 44.45 5.68 -10.24
CA PHE A 486 43.26 6.53 -10.19
C PHE A 486 43.61 8.01 -10.33
N ASP A 487 42.69 8.77 -10.94
CA ASP A 487 42.87 10.19 -11.25
C ASP A 487 43.17 11.01 -9.98
N GLU A 488 44.17 11.89 -10.05
CA GLU A 488 44.64 12.68 -8.91
C GLU A 488 43.53 13.57 -8.32
N ALA A 489 42.55 13.98 -9.14
CA ALA A 489 41.41 14.79 -8.71
C ALA A 489 40.46 14.06 -7.74
N PHE A 490 40.58 12.74 -7.60
CA PHE A 490 39.86 11.98 -6.56
C PHE A 490 40.45 12.19 -5.17
N LYS A 491 41.77 12.40 -5.04
CA LYS A 491 42.44 12.55 -3.74
C LYS A 491 41.91 13.74 -2.94
N SER A 492 41.45 14.79 -3.61
CA SER A 492 40.89 15.99 -2.98
C SER A 492 39.40 15.89 -2.64
N ARG A 493 38.70 14.85 -3.12
CA ARG A 493 37.25 14.65 -2.93
C ARG A 493 36.92 13.46 -2.03
N MET A 494 37.85 12.53 -1.87
CA MET A 494 37.70 11.40 -0.95
C MET A 494 38.03 11.84 0.48
N SER A 495 37.15 11.50 1.41
CA SER A 495 37.45 11.66 2.84
C SER A 495 38.56 10.69 3.26
N MET A 496 38.62 9.53 2.60
CA MET A 496 39.59 8.48 2.89
C MET A 496 39.77 7.52 1.72
N ALA A 497 40.99 7.02 1.57
CA ALA A 497 41.30 5.86 0.75
C ALA A 497 41.97 4.78 1.62
N LEU A 498 41.39 3.59 1.64
CA LEU A 498 41.86 2.43 2.39
C LEU A 498 42.37 1.35 1.44
N TYR A 499 43.62 0.98 1.62
CA TYR A 499 44.26 -0.08 0.86
C TYR A 499 44.00 -1.45 1.51
N TYR A 500 43.52 -2.41 0.74
CA TYR A 500 43.33 -3.79 1.17
C TYR A 500 44.44 -4.66 0.56
N PRO A 501 45.43 -5.08 1.36
CA PRO A 501 46.47 -5.98 0.88
C PRO A 501 45.91 -7.39 0.61
N PRO A 502 46.64 -8.23 -0.15
CA PRO A 502 46.33 -9.65 -0.25
C PRO A 502 46.25 -10.31 1.13
N LEU A 503 45.28 -11.22 1.31
CA LEU A 503 45.08 -11.93 2.57
C LEU A 503 46.28 -12.83 2.88
N THR A 504 46.73 -12.79 4.13
CA THR A 504 47.71 -13.75 4.66
C THR A 504 47.06 -15.11 4.91
N HIS A 505 47.87 -16.17 4.99
CA HIS A 505 47.37 -17.51 5.31
C HIS A 505 46.58 -17.53 6.64
N GLU A 506 47.05 -16.82 7.66
CA GLU A 506 46.37 -16.72 8.95
C GLU A 506 45.01 -16.01 8.85
N GLN A 507 44.91 -14.92 8.10
CA GLN A 507 43.64 -14.23 7.87
C GLN A 507 42.66 -15.11 7.10
N THR A 508 43.12 -15.80 6.06
CA THR A 508 42.30 -16.75 5.30
C THR A 508 41.77 -17.86 6.19
N LYS A 509 42.61 -18.44 7.05
CA LYS A 509 42.19 -19.46 8.02
C LYS A 509 41.09 -18.93 8.94
N LYS A 510 41.26 -17.73 9.51
CA LYS A 510 40.25 -17.09 10.36
C LYS A 510 38.93 -16.86 9.63
N ILE A 511 38.96 -16.41 8.37
CA ILE A 511 37.75 -16.22 7.56
C ILE A 511 37.01 -17.55 7.41
N TRP A 512 37.72 -18.64 7.11
CA TRP A 512 37.12 -19.96 7.01
C TRP A 512 36.54 -20.44 8.33
N GLU A 513 37.25 -20.29 9.44
CA GLU A 513 36.76 -20.64 10.78
C GLU A 513 35.46 -19.89 11.12
N VAL A 514 35.40 -18.59 10.84
CA VAL A 514 34.21 -17.76 11.03
C VAL A 514 33.05 -18.23 10.16
N GLN A 515 33.30 -18.50 8.88
CA GLN A 515 32.25 -18.94 7.96
C GLN A 515 31.73 -20.33 8.33
N MET A 516 32.60 -21.24 8.74
CA MET A 516 32.22 -22.57 9.24
C MET A 516 31.32 -22.46 10.47
N ASN A 517 31.75 -21.72 11.50
CA ASN A 517 30.94 -21.49 12.70
C ASN A 517 29.56 -20.90 12.37
N ARG A 518 29.51 -19.95 11.43
CA ARG A 518 28.27 -19.34 10.97
C ARG A 518 27.35 -20.34 10.27
N THR A 519 27.89 -21.17 9.38
CA THR A 519 27.11 -22.20 8.69
C THR A 519 26.57 -23.24 9.66
N GLU A 520 27.35 -23.66 10.66
CA GLU A 520 26.89 -24.54 11.74
C GLU A 520 25.71 -23.88 12.49
N GLY A 521 25.87 -22.63 12.93
CA GLY A 521 24.82 -21.87 13.63
C GLY A 521 23.54 -21.68 12.81
N LEU A 522 23.67 -21.35 11.51
CA LEU A 522 22.53 -21.22 10.60
C LEU A 522 21.81 -22.55 10.37
N SER A 523 22.55 -23.66 10.27
CA SER A 523 21.94 -24.99 10.13
C SER A 523 21.14 -25.39 11.38
N VAL A 524 21.64 -25.05 12.57
CA VAL A 524 20.92 -25.25 13.84
C VAL A 524 19.68 -24.38 13.91
N ALA A 525 19.78 -23.11 13.50
CA ALA A 525 18.65 -22.19 13.48
C ALA A 525 17.56 -22.61 12.48
N ALA A 526 17.96 -23.17 11.34
CA ALA A 526 17.02 -23.67 10.33
C ALA A 526 16.26 -24.93 10.80
N ALA A 527 16.90 -25.79 11.59
CA ALA A 527 16.31 -27.04 12.08
C ALA A 527 16.56 -27.26 13.59
N PRO A 528 15.95 -26.48 14.51
CA PRO A 528 16.31 -26.47 15.93
C PRO A 528 16.01 -27.78 16.71
N GLY A 529 15.50 -28.82 16.05
CA GLY A 529 15.22 -30.13 16.65
C GLY A 529 15.65 -31.34 15.81
N ASP A 530 16.29 -31.13 14.66
CA ASP A 530 16.74 -32.23 13.78
C ASP A 530 18.27 -32.19 13.61
N PRO A 531 19.02 -32.93 14.44
CA PRO A 531 20.48 -32.98 14.36
C PRO A 531 21.01 -33.54 13.02
N SER A 532 20.19 -34.26 12.25
CA SER A 532 20.59 -34.84 10.97
C SER A 532 20.73 -33.80 9.85
N GLN A 533 20.06 -32.65 10.00
CA GLN A 533 20.13 -31.52 9.07
C GLN A 533 21.18 -30.47 9.48
N HIS A 534 21.87 -30.67 10.60
CA HIS A 534 22.92 -29.75 11.06
C HIS A 534 24.21 -30.01 10.31
N VAL A 535 24.78 -28.95 9.73
CA VAL A 535 26.13 -29.00 9.18
C VAL A 535 27.10 -28.99 10.36
N ARG A 536 28.08 -29.89 10.36
CA ARG A 536 29.19 -29.93 11.33
C ARG A 536 30.50 -30.12 10.59
N PHE A 537 31.48 -29.27 10.87
CA PHE A 537 32.83 -29.40 10.31
C PHE A 537 33.72 -30.17 11.29
N ASN A 538 34.33 -31.25 10.82
CA ASN A 538 35.23 -32.05 11.65
C ASN A 538 36.54 -31.27 11.89
N ARG A 539 36.87 -31.00 13.17
CA ARG A 539 38.02 -30.16 13.55
C ARG A 539 39.27 -30.96 13.90
N ASP A 540 39.16 -32.30 13.95
CA ASP A 540 40.15 -33.17 14.60
C ASP A 540 41.05 -33.98 13.65
N GLU A 541 40.97 -33.80 12.32
CA GLU A 541 41.87 -34.53 11.41
C GLU A 541 43.21 -33.81 11.21
N ASN A 542 44.14 -34.16 12.09
CA ASN A 542 45.58 -34.04 11.82
C ASN A 542 45.91 -34.63 10.45
N HIS A 543 46.64 -33.86 9.64
CA HIS A 543 47.17 -34.24 8.32
C HIS A 543 47.72 -35.68 8.24
N SER A 544 46.91 -36.61 7.74
CA SER A 544 47.39 -37.74 6.95
C SER A 544 46.22 -38.30 6.13
N SER A 545 46.44 -38.45 4.82
CA SER A 545 45.49 -38.92 3.79
C SER A 545 44.35 -37.96 3.39
N PHE A 546 44.60 -37.18 2.33
CA PHE A 546 43.54 -36.68 1.45
C PHE A 546 42.90 -37.86 0.71
N HIS A 547 41.83 -38.40 1.25
CA HIS A 547 40.78 -39.11 0.50
C HIS A 547 39.49 -38.97 1.33
N HIS A 548 38.70 -37.93 1.07
CA HIS A 548 37.33 -37.88 1.56
C HIS A 548 36.35 -37.76 0.41
N SER A 549 35.71 -38.89 0.14
CA SER A 549 34.40 -39.01 -0.46
C SER A 549 33.42 -38.13 0.31
N LEU A 550 32.61 -37.35 -0.41
CA LEU A 550 31.37 -36.77 0.10
C LEU A 550 30.42 -37.93 0.44
N GLU A 551 30.36 -38.34 1.71
CA GLU A 551 29.26 -39.17 2.20
C GLU A 551 28.07 -38.26 2.46
N ILE A 552 27.20 -38.15 1.44
CA ILE A 552 25.81 -37.79 1.64
C ILE A 552 25.17 -39.01 2.31
N THR A 553 24.80 -38.88 3.58
CA THR A 553 24.02 -39.90 4.27
C THR A 553 22.60 -39.92 3.69
N ASP A 554 22.39 -40.80 2.71
CA ASP A 554 21.06 -41.23 2.28
C ASP A 554 20.44 -42.15 3.35
N HIS A 555 19.49 -41.60 4.10
CA HIS A 555 18.46 -42.30 4.88
C HIS A 555 17.27 -41.30 4.92
N GLU A 556 16.04 -41.56 4.45
CA GLU A 556 15.25 -42.78 4.27
C GLU A 556 14.26 -42.65 3.09
N ARG A 557 13.58 -43.76 2.79
CA ARG A 557 12.69 -44.08 1.65
C ARG A 557 11.46 -43.21 1.45
#